data_AF-A0A1F3LEG5-F1
#
_entry.id   AF-A0A1F3LEG5-F1
#
_cell.length_a   1.000
_cell.length_b   1.000
_cell.length_c   1.000
_cell.angle_alpha   90.00
_cell.angle_beta   90.00
_cell.angle_gamma   90.00
#
_symmetry.space_group_name_H-M   'P 1'
#
loop_
_entity.id
_entity.type
_entity.pdbx_description
1 polymer ?
#
loop_
_entity_poly.entity_id
_entity_poly.type
_entity_poly.pdbx_seq_one_letter_code
_entity_poly.pdbx_strand_id
1 'polypeptide(L)'
;MGMVSAQETETIQDSTIIKAPVMDSTFLKKDIFSILQERGPYSSGVIVQQTENLRNAFYNHIALASNKKIYGYRVRIFFDNSQSARVKSSNVKTNFLASYSDIPAYWTYDEIYYKVTVGDFRTKSEAMMILRKLQPEFPSSFLVKMPINFPPL
;
A
#
# COMPACT_ATOMS: atom_id res chain seq x y z
N MET A 1 54.56 7.24 -32.98
CA MET A 1 53.27 7.82 -33.44
C MET A 1 52.17 6.95 -32.85
N GLY A 2 51.51 7.43 -31.79
CA GLY A 2 50.60 6.62 -30.96
C GLY A 2 49.25 6.35 -31.63
N MET A 3 48.64 5.22 -31.28
CA MET A 3 47.23 4.93 -31.54
C MET A 3 46.57 4.64 -30.19
N VAL A 4 45.58 5.45 -29.88
CA VAL A 4 44.86 5.50 -28.60
C VAL A 4 43.85 4.36 -28.56
N SER A 5 43.91 3.54 -27.50
CA SER A 5 42.92 2.51 -27.20
C SER A 5 41.58 3.18 -26.87
N ALA A 6 40.49 2.76 -27.52
CA ALA A 6 39.15 3.16 -27.15
C ALA A 6 38.86 2.71 -25.70
N GLN A 7 38.44 3.62 -24.85
CA GLN A 7 37.93 3.31 -23.51
C GLN A 7 36.47 2.86 -23.67
N GLU A 8 36.18 1.62 -23.27
CA GLU A 8 34.80 1.18 -23.03
C GLU A 8 34.22 2.06 -21.92
N THR A 9 33.16 2.80 -22.24
CA THR A 9 32.41 3.56 -21.26
C THR A 9 31.48 2.58 -20.56
N GLU A 10 31.86 2.09 -19.39
CA GLU A 10 30.95 1.32 -18.54
C GLU A 10 29.78 2.22 -18.14
N THR A 11 28.63 2.02 -18.79
CA THR A 11 27.37 2.57 -18.33
C THR A 11 26.99 1.85 -17.05
N ILE A 12 27.25 2.48 -15.90
CA ILE A 12 26.69 2.07 -14.62
C ILE A 12 25.18 2.30 -14.71
N GLN A 13 24.42 1.25 -15.03
CA GLN A 13 22.96 1.27 -14.93
C GLN A 13 22.56 1.22 -13.46
N ASP A 14 22.58 2.37 -12.81
CA ASP A 14 22.06 2.52 -11.45
C ASP A 14 20.58 2.92 -11.55
N SER A 15 19.69 1.92 -11.49
CA SER A 15 18.25 2.04 -11.15
C SER A 15 17.56 0.68 -11.33
N THR A 16 17.96 -0.34 -10.57
CA THR A 16 16.99 -1.41 -10.26
C THR A 16 15.93 -0.78 -9.38
N ILE A 17 14.80 -0.40 -9.99
CA ILE A 17 13.56 -0.23 -9.26
C ILE A 17 13.23 -1.63 -8.74
N ILE A 18 13.71 -1.95 -7.54
CA ILE A 18 13.22 -3.09 -6.78
C ILE A 18 11.76 -2.76 -6.50
N LYS A 19 10.85 -3.26 -7.34
CA LYS A 19 9.44 -3.33 -6.94
C LYS A 19 9.46 -4.08 -5.61
N ALA A 20 8.91 -3.47 -4.58
CA ALA A 20 8.66 -4.20 -3.34
C ALA A 20 8.00 -5.53 -3.73
N PRO A 21 8.52 -6.68 -3.25
CA PRO A 21 7.92 -7.96 -3.57
C PRO A 21 6.42 -7.85 -3.33
N VAL A 22 5.63 -8.32 -4.29
CA VAL A 22 4.18 -8.46 -4.08
C VAL A 22 4.05 -9.32 -2.83
N MET A 23 3.45 -8.75 -1.78
CA MET A 23 3.28 -9.48 -0.52
C MET A 23 2.46 -10.73 -0.82
N ASP A 24 3.12 -11.87 -0.86
CA ASP A 24 2.42 -13.15 -0.90
C ASP A 24 1.89 -13.47 0.49
N SER A 25 0.82 -14.26 0.55
CA SER A 25 0.15 -14.66 1.80
C SER A 25 1.12 -15.32 2.78
N THR A 26 2.20 -15.92 2.27
CA THR A 26 3.29 -16.56 3.03
C THR A 26 4.07 -15.58 3.93
N PHE A 27 4.05 -14.29 3.61
CA PHE A 27 4.72 -13.23 4.38
C PHE A 27 3.79 -12.53 5.39
N LEU A 28 2.47 -12.74 5.29
CA LEU A 28 1.50 -12.12 6.18
C LEU A 28 1.77 -12.53 7.63
N LYS A 29 1.94 -11.53 8.51
CA LYS A 29 2.24 -11.68 9.94
C LYS A 29 3.63 -12.20 10.29
N LYS A 30 4.58 -12.28 9.34
CA LYS A 30 5.98 -12.60 9.64
C LYS A 30 6.82 -11.33 9.69
N ASP A 31 7.60 -11.17 10.76
CA ASP A 31 8.59 -10.10 10.84
C ASP A 31 9.89 -10.49 10.10
N ILE A 32 10.70 -9.49 9.73
CA ILE A 32 11.95 -9.72 8.98
C ILE A 32 12.94 -10.63 9.73
N PHE A 33 13.00 -10.58 11.06
CA PHE A 33 13.90 -11.44 11.82
C PHE A 33 13.43 -12.88 11.81
N SER A 34 12.11 -13.09 11.88
CA SER A 34 11.50 -14.41 11.72
C SER A 34 11.80 -14.97 10.34
N ILE A 35 11.64 -14.17 9.28
CA ILE A 35 11.94 -14.57 7.89
C ILE A 35 13.42 -14.93 7.72
N LEU A 36 14.34 -14.13 8.25
CA LEU A 36 15.78 -14.38 8.10
C LEU A 36 16.23 -15.65 8.84
N GLN A 37 15.58 -15.99 9.94
CA GLN A 37 15.92 -17.17 10.74
C GLN A 37 15.21 -18.45 10.28
N GLU A 38 14.38 -18.38 9.23
CA GLU A 38 13.82 -19.58 8.61
C GLU A 38 14.94 -20.48 8.07
N ARG A 39 14.79 -21.78 8.30
CA ARG A 39 15.75 -22.77 7.79
C ARG A 39 15.55 -22.90 6.28
N GLY A 40 16.60 -22.59 5.52
CA GLY A 40 16.66 -22.85 4.11
C GLY A 40 16.85 -24.34 3.78
N PRO A 41 16.84 -24.69 2.49
CA PRO A 41 17.21 -26.03 2.03
C PRO A 41 18.54 -26.47 2.64
N TYR A 42 18.65 -27.77 2.95
CA TYR A 42 19.87 -28.37 3.52
C TYR A 42 20.28 -27.83 4.91
N SER A 43 19.32 -27.40 5.74
CA SER A 43 19.58 -26.94 7.11
C SER A 43 20.46 -25.69 7.21
N SER A 44 20.61 -24.94 6.11
CA SER A 44 21.21 -23.62 6.13
C SER A 44 20.30 -22.67 6.92
N GLY A 45 20.86 -21.88 7.83
CA GLY A 45 20.07 -20.97 8.65
C GLY A 45 20.91 -19.78 9.06
N VAL A 46 20.30 -18.60 9.05
CA VAL A 46 20.92 -17.38 9.58
C VAL A 46 20.48 -17.24 11.04
N ILE A 47 21.43 -17.00 11.93
CA ILE A 47 21.12 -16.68 13.34
C ILE A 47 21.29 -15.17 13.50
N VAL A 48 20.20 -14.49 13.85
CA VAL A 48 20.22 -13.04 14.12
C VAL A 48 20.48 -12.84 15.61
N GLN A 49 21.68 -12.40 15.97
CA GLN A 49 22.03 -12.06 17.35
C GLN A 49 21.86 -10.56 17.57
N GLN A 50 20.96 -10.18 18.47
CA GLN A 50 20.67 -8.79 18.83
C GLN A 50 20.33 -8.68 20.31
N THR A 51 20.49 -7.49 20.88
CA THR A 51 20.13 -7.22 22.27
C THR A 51 18.62 -7.12 22.43
N GLU A 52 18.10 -7.46 23.61
CA GLU A 52 16.66 -7.39 23.90
C GLU A 52 16.12 -5.95 23.74
N ASN A 53 16.93 -4.93 24.07
CA ASN A 53 16.58 -3.53 23.88
C ASN A 53 16.34 -3.17 22.41
N LEU A 54 17.20 -3.66 21.49
CA LEU A 54 17.04 -3.42 20.06
C LEU A 54 15.81 -4.13 19.52
N ARG A 55 15.60 -5.39 19.94
CA ARG A 55 14.44 -6.19 19.56
C ARG A 55 13.13 -5.50 20.00
N ASN A 56 13.06 -5.03 21.23
CA ASN A 56 11.90 -4.31 21.76
C ASN A 56 11.69 -2.97 21.07
N ALA A 57 12.76 -2.21 20.81
CA ALA A 57 12.66 -0.96 20.06
C ALA A 57 12.08 -1.18 18.65
N PHE A 58 12.49 -2.26 17.97
CA PHE A 58 11.97 -2.63 16.65
C PHE A 58 10.48 -3.01 16.70
N TYR A 59 10.08 -3.91 17.59
CA TYR A 59 8.66 -4.30 17.70
C TYR A 59 7.77 -3.12 18.13
N ASN A 60 8.26 -2.26 19.03
CA ASN A 60 7.57 -1.01 19.38
C ASN A 60 7.45 -0.08 18.17
N HIS A 61 8.49 0.03 17.34
CA HIS A 61 8.42 0.83 16.11
C HIS A 61 7.35 0.33 15.14
N ILE A 62 7.29 -0.99 14.91
CA ILE A 62 6.27 -1.61 14.04
C ILE A 62 4.87 -1.36 14.62
N ALA A 63 4.67 -1.62 15.91
CA ALA A 63 3.39 -1.41 16.58
C ALA A 63 2.90 0.03 16.42
N LEU A 64 3.79 1.01 16.63
CA LEU A 64 3.49 2.43 16.45
C LEU A 64 3.30 2.84 14.98
N ALA A 65 3.97 2.17 14.03
CA ALA A 65 3.88 2.47 12.61
C ALA A 65 2.47 2.24 12.06
N SER A 66 1.75 1.22 12.54
CA SER A 66 0.36 0.95 12.15
C SER A 66 -0.59 2.13 12.41
N ASN A 67 -0.30 2.94 13.42
CA ASN A 67 -1.09 4.11 13.79
C ASN A 67 -0.66 5.39 13.05
N LYS A 68 0.45 5.35 12.29
CA LYS A 68 0.92 6.53 11.55
C LYS A 68 0.10 6.69 10.27
N LYS A 69 -0.56 7.84 10.18
CA LYS A 69 -1.14 8.32 8.93
C LYS A 69 -0.05 8.94 8.07
N ILE A 70 -0.03 8.61 6.79
CA ILE A 70 0.81 9.30 5.80
C ILE A 70 -0.09 10.02 4.80
N TYR A 71 0.39 11.09 4.18
CA TYR A 71 -0.34 11.72 3.08
C TYR A 71 -0.19 10.86 1.83
N GLY A 72 -1.33 10.50 1.24
CA GLY A 72 -1.41 9.74 0.01
C GLY A 72 -2.70 10.07 -0.73
N TYR A 73 -3.24 9.07 -1.42
CA TYR A 73 -4.41 9.23 -2.28
C TYR A 73 -5.43 8.12 -2.03
N ARG A 74 -6.70 8.49 -2.12
CA ARG A 74 -7.82 7.55 -2.21
C ARG A 74 -8.67 7.89 -3.42
N VAL A 75 -9.44 6.92 -3.90
CA VAL A 75 -10.47 7.18 -4.91
C VAL A 75 -11.80 7.34 -4.20
N ARG A 76 -12.45 8.48 -4.35
CA ARG A 76 -13.84 8.66 -3.89
C ARG A 76 -14.76 8.07 -4.94
N ILE A 77 -15.67 7.19 -4.53
CA ILE A 77 -16.65 6.54 -5.42
C ILE A 77 -18.09 6.99 -5.15
N PHE A 78 -18.34 7.65 -4.01
CA PHE A 78 -19.64 8.19 -3.66
C PHE A 78 -19.51 9.49 -2.86
N PHE A 79 -20.40 10.43 -3.14
CA PHE A 79 -20.53 11.71 -2.43
C PHE A 79 -21.96 12.23 -2.60
N ASP A 80 -22.75 12.32 -1.52
CA ASP A 80 -24.13 12.82 -1.55
C ASP A 80 -24.56 13.30 -0.15
N ASN A 81 -25.54 14.20 -0.07
CA ASN A 81 -26.18 14.71 1.15
C ASN A 81 -27.71 14.53 1.17
N SER A 82 -28.29 13.84 0.18
CA SER A 82 -29.73 13.57 0.14
C SER A 82 -30.20 12.78 1.37
N GLN A 83 -31.50 12.82 1.68
CA GLN A 83 -32.09 12.04 2.79
C GLN A 83 -31.81 10.53 2.66
N SER A 84 -31.72 10.05 1.41
CA SER A 84 -31.37 8.67 1.08
C SER A 84 -29.87 8.35 1.07
N ALA A 85 -29.00 9.36 1.19
CA ALA A 85 -27.56 9.25 0.98
C ALA A 85 -26.89 8.29 1.96
N ARG A 86 -27.39 8.19 3.20
CA ARG A 86 -26.91 7.22 4.19
C ARG A 86 -27.05 5.78 3.71
N VAL A 87 -28.24 5.42 3.21
CA VAL A 87 -28.52 4.06 2.71
C VAL A 87 -27.77 3.81 1.42
N LYS A 88 -27.80 4.76 0.49
CA LYS A 88 -27.08 4.67 -0.80
C LYS A 88 -25.58 4.47 -0.61
N SER A 89 -24.93 5.27 0.23
CA SER A 89 -23.50 5.16 0.53
C SER A 89 -23.14 3.82 1.18
N SER A 90 -23.99 3.31 2.08
CA SER A 90 -23.79 1.98 2.67
C SER A 90 -23.86 0.88 1.60
N ASN A 91 -24.87 0.92 0.74
CA ASN A 91 -25.03 -0.05 -0.34
C ASN A 91 -23.86 0.00 -1.33
N VAL A 92 -23.40 1.20 -1.70
CA VAL A 92 -22.23 1.39 -2.56
C VAL A 92 -20.98 0.76 -1.94
N LYS A 93 -20.74 0.98 -0.64
CA LYS A 93 -19.62 0.35 0.06
C LYS A 93 -19.73 -1.18 0.04
N THR A 94 -20.89 -1.73 0.35
CA THR A 94 -21.11 -3.19 0.37
C THR A 94 -20.88 -3.80 -1.01
N ASN A 95 -21.46 -3.20 -2.05
CA ASN A 95 -21.30 -3.67 -3.42
C ASN A 95 -19.83 -3.59 -3.87
N PHE A 96 -19.14 -2.51 -3.52
CA PHE A 96 -17.71 -2.37 -3.82
C PHE A 96 -16.90 -3.48 -3.15
N LEU A 97 -17.09 -3.73 -1.85
CA LEU A 97 -16.35 -4.77 -1.12
C LEU A 97 -16.65 -6.19 -1.63
N ALA A 98 -17.85 -6.42 -2.16
CA ALA A 98 -18.20 -7.70 -2.78
C ALA A 98 -17.45 -7.93 -4.10
N SER A 99 -17.25 -6.88 -4.91
CA SER A 99 -16.55 -6.97 -6.20
C SER A 99 -15.03 -6.80 -6.08
N TYR A 100 -14.55 -6.10 -5.05
CA TYR A 100 -13.15 -5.71 -4.87
C TYR A 100 -12.68 -6.02 -3.43
N SER A 101 -12.49 -7.31 -3.12
CA SER A 101 -12.07 -7.78 -1.79
C SER A 101 -10.71 -7.22 -1.34
N ASP A 102 -9.81 -6.97 -2.30
CA ASP A 102 -8.41 -6.61 -2.01
C ASP A 102 -8.23 -5.12 -1.74
N ILE A 103 -9.25 -4.31 -2.03
CA ILE A 103 -9.19 -2.85 -1.90
C ILE A 103 -10.06 -2.44 -0.71
N PRO A 104 -9.50 -1.83 0.35
CA PRO A 104 -10.30 -1.42 1.49
C PRO A 104 -11.24 -0.27 1.12
N ALA A 105 -12.43 -0.26 1.72
CA ALA A 105 -13.43 0.79 1.51
C ALA A 105 -13.82 1.45 2.83
N TYR A 106 -13.83 2.78 2.83
CA TYR A 106 -14.10 3.63 3.97
C TYR A 106 -15.37 4.44 3.73
N TRP A 107 -16.29 4.35 4.68
CA TRP A 107 -17.48 5.16 4.73
C TRP A 107 -17.26 6.27 5.75
N THR A 108 -17.55 7.51 5.37
CA THR A 108 -17.33 8.68 6.24
C THR A 108 -18.53 9.61 6.13
N TYR A 109 -18.93 10.16 7.27
CA TYR A 109 -19.91 11.22 7.37
C TYR A 109 -19.19 12.50 7.83
N ASP A 110 -19.35 13.56 7.06
CA ASP A 110 -18.78 14.88 7.35
C ASP A 110 -19.94 15.88 7.32
N GLU A 111 -20.57 16.04 8.50
CA GLU A 111 -21.74 16.86 8.96
C GLU A 111 -22.90 17.12 7.99
N ILE A 112 -22.64 17.25 6.70
CA ILE A 112 -23.58 17.47 5.60
C ILE A 112 -23.50 16.31 4.58
N TYR A 113 -22.35 15.65 4.40
CA TYR A 113 -22.13 14.70 3.29
C TYR A 113 -21.77 13.29 3.74
N TYR A 114 -22.36 12.30 3.07
CA TYR A 114 -21.93 10.92 3.10
C TYR A 114 -20.95 10.64 1.96
N LYS A 115 -19.79 10.08 2.31
CA LYS A 115 -18.68 9.83 1.39
C LYS A 115 -18.26 8.38 1.46
N VAL A 116 -17.95 7.79 0.31
CA VAL A 116 -17.28 6.49 0.24
C VAL A 116 -15.98 6.68 -0.52
N THR A 117 -14.87 6.35 0.13
CA THR A 117 -13.52 6.38 -0.45
C THR A 117 -12.88 5.00 -0.37
N VAL A 118 -12.11 4.63 -1.38
CA VAL A 118 -11.50 3.31 -1.49
C VAL A 118 -10.01 3.39 -1.71
N GLY A 119 -9.32 2.36 -1.21
CA GLY A 119 -7.88 2.19 -1.27
C GLY A 119 -7.09 3.10 -0.34
N ASP A 120 -5.80 2.80 -0.23
CA ASP A 120 -4.78 3.59 0.45
C ASP A 120 -3.54 3.62 -0.47
N PHE A 121 -3.47 4.60 -1.38
CA PHE A 121 -2.44 4.65 -2.42
C PHE A 121 -1.35 5.67 -2.07
N ARG A 122 -0.09 5.24 -2.09
CA ARG A 122 1.03 6.13 -1.76
C ARG A 122 1.33 7.08 -2.91
N THR A 123 1.18 6.62 -4.15
CA THR A 123 1.49 7.40 -5.35
C THR A 123 0.23 7.78 -6.14
N LYS A 124 0.30 8.90 -6.87
CA LYS A 124 -0.79 9.35 -7.74
C LYS A 124 -1.02 8.38 -8.91
N SER A 125 0.04 7.75 -9.43
CA SER A 125 -0.03 6.79 -10.54
C SER A 125 -0.81 5.53 -10.16
N GLU A 126 -0.57 4.96 -8.97
CA GLU A 126 -1.33 3.82 -8.44
C GLU A 126 -2.81 4.17 -8.30
N ALA A 127 -3.12 5.31 -7.67
CA ALA A 127 -4.48 5.78 -7.51
C ALA A 127 -5.18 6.03 -8.87
N MET A 128 -4.47 6.57 -9.86
CA MET A 128 -5.00 6.82 -11.19
C MET A 128 -5.33 5.51 -11.93
N MET A 129 -4.50 4.48 -11.77
CA MET A 129 -4.77 3.16 -12.35
C MET A 129 -6.07 2.59 -11.79
N ILE A 130 -6.25 2.63 -10.47
CA ILE A 130 -7.47 2.15 -9.83
C ILE A 130 -8.67 3.01 -10.22
N LEU A 131 -8.54 4.33 -10.27
CA LEU A 131 -9.62 5.22 -10.72
C LEU A 131 -10.11 4.83 -12.11
N ARG A 132 -9.22 4.60 -13.08
CA ARG A 132 -9.59 4.19 -14.44
C ARG A 132 -10.30 2.84 -14.47
N LYS A 133 -9.89 1.90 -13.60
CA LYS A 133 -10.55 0.61 -13.47
C LYS A 133 -11.98 0.75 -12.92
N LEU A 134 -12.18 1.66 -11.97
CA LEU A 134 -13.48 1.87 -11.30
C LEU A 134 -14.44 2.77 -12.06
N GLN A 135 -13.94 3.66 -12.92
CA GLN A 135 -14.77 4.63 -13.66
C GLN A 135 -15.98 4.02 -14.40
N PRO A 136 -15.88 2.86 -15.07
CA PRO A 136 -17.04 2.25 -15.74
C PRO A 136 -18.19 1.91 -14.80
N GLU A 137 -17.89 1.44 -13.58
CA GLU A 137 -18.88 1.08 -12.57
C GLU A 137 -19.29 2.27 -11.68
N PHE A 138 -18.36 3.19 -11.46
CA PHE A 138 -18.50 4.36 -10.59
C PHE A 138 -18.14 5.62 -11.38
N PRO A 139 -19.04 6.14 -12.24
CA PRO A 139 -18.74 7.25 -13.15
C PRO A 139 -18.43 8.56 -12.42
N SER A 140 -19.02 8.77 -11.23
CA SER A 140 -18.77 9.94 -10.39
C SER A 140 -17.49 9.82 -9.54
N SER A 141 -16.62 8.84 -9.83
CA SER A 141 -15.41 8.62 -9.05
C SER A 141 -14.29 9.60 -9.41
N PHE A 142 -13.52 10.00 -8.39
CA PHE A 142 -12.39 10.89 -8.57
C PHE A 142 -11.32 10.70 -7.49
N LEU A 143 -10.12 11.20 -7.77
CA LEU A 143 -8.95 11.04 -6.92
C LEU A 143 -8.88 12.15 -5.86
N VAL A 144 -8.61 11.77 -4.61
CA VAL A 144 -8.54 12.69 -3.46
C VAL A 144 -7.22 12.49 -2.74
N LYS A 145 -6.49 13.58 -2.52
CA LYS A 145 -5.29 13.57 -1.67
C LYS A 145 -5.71 13.71 -0.21
N MET A 146 -5.35 12.74 0.64
CA MET A 146 -5.74 12.75 2.04
C MET A 146 -4.80 11.87 2.91
N PRO A 147 -4.90 11.97 4.25
CA PRO A 147 -4.23 11.01 5.13
C PRO A 147 -4.77 9.60 4.90
N ILE A 148 -3.88 8.68 4.54
CA ILE A 148 -4.15 7.26 4.32
C ILE A 148 -3.55 6.41 5.44
N ASN A 149 -4.02 5.18 5.56
CA ASN A 149 -3.37 4.23 6.45
C ASN A 149 -2.04 3.77 5.84
N PHE A 150 -1.13 3.34 6.70
CA PHE A 150 0.06 2.65 6.22
C PHE A 150 -0.37 1.31 5.60
N PRO A 151 0.23 0.88 4.47
CA PRO A 151 -0.07 -0.42 3.90
C PRO A 151 0.19 -1.53 4.93
N PRO A 152 -0.61 -2.60 4.91
CA PRO A 152 -0.38 -3.75 5.79
C PRO A 152 0.99 -4.37 5.52
N LEU A 153 1.60 -4.89 6.59
CA LEU A 153 2.81 -5.73 6.56
C LEU A 153 2.45 -7.22 6.50
#